data_AF-A0A060XN54-F1
#
_entry.id   AF-A0A060XN54-F1
#
_cell.length_a   1.000
_cell.length_b   1.000
_cell.length_c   1.000
_cell.angle_alpha   90.00
_cell.angle_beta   90.00
_cell.angle_gamma   90.00
#
_symmetry.space_group_name_H-M   'P 1'
#
loop_
_entity.id
_entity.type
_entity.pdbx_description
1 polymer ?
#
loop_
_entity_poly.entity_id
_entity_poly.type
_entity_poly.pdbx_seq_one_letter_code
_entity_poly.pdbx_strand_id
1 'polypeptide(L)'
;MSTPFEKPQIIAHVQRSLNYTVFDSKWIPCSAKFVCLGNYARGTGVMQIYEVEHGEVKLIKEIEKAKPIKCGTFGASSLQQRHIATGDFDGNLNIWNLEVPDVSVYSVKAHKEIVNSIDGVGGLGIGDGAPEIVTGSRDGTVKVWDPRQKDSPVANMEPGEGEAKRDCWTVAFGHAFNDQDRCVCAGYDNGDIKLFDLRNMSLRWETNIRNGVRPTEDTNGRGPAPRLKGKCKSLAIKPFLFTQSLIN
;
A
#
# COMPACT_ATOMS: atom_id res chain seq x y z
N MET A 1 34.77 28.90 0.34
CA MET A 1 34.69 27.69 1.19
C MET A 1 33.22 27.32 1.27
N SER A 2 32.78 26.29 0.53
CA SER A 2 31.41 25.78 0.64
C SER A 2 31.25 25.11 1.99
N THR A 3 30.29 25.56 2.80
CA THR A 3 29.90 24.88 4.03
C THR A 3 29.54 23.42 3.70
N PRO A 4 30.09 22.43 4.41
CA PRO A 4 29.68 21.04 4.21
C PRO A 4 28.18 20.94 4.47
N PHE A 5 27.41 20.38 3.54
CA PHE A 5 25.99 20.11 3.74
C PHE A 5 25.84 19.30 5.04
N GLU A 6 25.19 19.90 6.03
CA GLU A 6 24.87 19.26 7.30
C GLU A 6 23.98 18.05 7.03
N LYS A 7 24.29 16.90 7.65
CA LYS A 7 23.51 15.68 7.43
C LYS A 7 22.09 15.89 7.98
N PRO A 8 21.04 15.45 7.26
CA PRO A 8 19.68 15.55 7.78
C PRO A 8 19.56 14.78 9.09
N GLN A 9 18.92 15.39 10.08
CA GLN A 9 18.69 14.79 11.40
C GLN A 9 17.29 14.17 11.46
N ILE A 10 17.18 13.00 12.07
CA ILE A 10 15.90 12.36 12.40
C ILE A 10 15.63 12.68 13.87
N ILE A 11 14.60 13.49 14.11
CA ILE A 11 14.23 13.96 15.45
C ILE A 11 12.87 13.36 15.81
N ALA A 12 12.80 12.71 16.97
CA ALA A 12 11.53 12.26 17.53
C ALA A 12 10.79 13.46 18.13
N HIS A 13 9.81 13.99 17.39
CA HIS A 13 9.01 15.13 17.85
C HIS A 13 7.97 14.73 18.89
N VAL A 14 7.24 13.63 18.66
CA VAL A 14 6.18 13.14 19.56
C VAL A 14 6.21 11.63 19.60
N GLN A 15 5.98 11.05 20.78
CA GLN A 15 5.85 9.61 20.97
C GLN A 15 4.64 9.32 21.85
N ARG A 16 3.92 8.25 21.52
CA ARG A 16 2.77 7.79 22.29
C ARG A 16 2.77 6.27 22.35
N SER A 17 2.58 5.73 23.56
CA SER A 17 2.45 4.29 23.76
C SER A 17 1.02 3.83 23.43
N LEU A 18 0.90 2.65 22.82
CA LEU A 18 -0.35 2.04 22.42
C LEU A 18 -0.49 0.68 23.13
N ASN A 19 -1.72 0.26 23.40
CA ASN A 19 -2.07 -0.99 24.09
C ASN A 19 -2.46 -2.13 23.13
N TYR A 20 -2.15 -1.99 21.84
CA TYR A 20 -2.50 -2.93 20.79
C TYR A 20 -1.38 -2.99 19.74
N THR A 21 -1.45 -3.99 18.85
CA THR A 21 -0.45 -4.15 17.79
C THR A 21 -0.83 -3.30 16.58
N VAL A 22 0.01 -2.33 16.23
CA VAL A 22 -0.14 -1.55 15.00
C VAL A 22 0.58 -2.26 13.86
N PHE A 23 -0.09 -2.44 12.73
CA PHE A 23 0.50 -2.99 11.52
C PHE A 23 0.80 -1.93 10.45
N ASP A 24 0.02 -0.86 10.40
CA ASP A 24 0.18 0.20 9.42
C ASP A 24 -0.28 1.55 9.97
N SER A 25 0.30 2.63 9.44
CA SER A 25 -0.09 4.00 9.76
C SER A 25 -0.03 4.88 8.53
N LYS A 26 -1.05 5.69 8.29
CA LYS A 26 -1.15 6.57 7.11
C LYS A 26 -1.65 7.96 7.48
N TRP A 27 -1.05 8.98 6.89
CA TRP A 27 -1.55 10.35 7.01
C TRP A 27 -2.87 10.49 6.28
N ILE A 28 -3.83 11.16 6.91
CA ILE A 28 -5.08 11.56 6.26
C ILE A 28 -4.75 12.75 5.34
N PRO A 29 -5.00 12.64 4.03
CA PRO A 29 -4.63 13.67 3.07
C PRO A 29 -5.16 15.06 3.43
N CYS A 30 -4.35 16.09 3.18
CA CYS A 30 -4.67 17.49 3.47
C CYS A 30 -5.08 17.75 4.93
N SER A 31 -4.47 17.06 5.89
CA SER A 31 -4.73 17.26 7.32
C SER A 31 -3.51 16.97 8.19
N ALA A 32 -3.52 17.46 9.43
CA ALA A 32 -2.55 17.09 10.47
C ALA A 32 -2.94 15.79 11.20
N LYS A 33 -3.81 14.98 10.59
CA LYS A 33 -4.33 13.74 11.18
C LYS A 33 -3.70 12.54 10.52
N PHE A 34 -3.53 11.47 11.29
CA PHE A 34 -3.11 10.17 10.77
C PHE A 34 -3.94 9.07 11.39
N VAL A 35 -4.00 7.94 10.70
CA VAL A 35 -4.70 6.75 11.15
C VAL A 35 -3.71 5.63 11.43
N CYS A 36 -3.91 4.91 12.53
CA CYS A 36 -3.22 3.68 12.89
C CYS A 36 -4.18 2.50 12.74
N LEU A 37 -3.70 1.44 12.08
CA LEU A 37 -4.45 0.23 11.81
C LEU A 37 -3.79 -0.93 12.54
N GLY A 38 -4.59 -1.78 13.19
CA GLY A 38 -4.05 -2.82 14.03
C GLY A 38 -5.08 -3.81 14.55
N ASN A 39 -4.70 -4.49 15.64
CA ASN A 39 -5.59 -5.38 16.38
C ASN A 39 -5.30 -5.39 17.88
N TYR A 40 -6.35 -5.61 18.65
CA TYR A 40 -6.28 -5.92 20.07
C TYR A 40 -5.86 -7.37 20.30
N ALA A 41 -5.33 -7.66 21.50
CA ALA A 41 -4.97 -9.01 21.93
C ALA A 41 -6.17 -9.99 21.91
N ARG A 42 -7.41 -9.48 22.01
CA ARG A 42 -8.65 -10.26 21.87
C ARG A 42 -9.00 -10.67 20.44
N GLY A 43 -8.23 -10.23 19.44
CA GLY A 43 -8.42 -10.59 18.04
C GLY A 43 -9.37 -9.68 17.25
N THR A 44 -9.85 -8.57 17.83
CA THR A 44 -10.63 -7.55 17.11
C THR A 44 -9.69 -6.54 16.46
N GLY A 45 -10.11 -5.99 15.31
CA GLY A 45 -9.36 -4.95 14.61
C GLY A 45 -9.61 -3.59 15.23
N VAL A 46 -8.62 -2.71 15.09
CA VAL A 46 -8.73 -1.33 15.56
C VAL A 46 -8.22 -0.37 14.51
N MET A 47 -8.93 0.74 14.39
CA MET A 47 -8.57 1.90 13.61
C MET A 47 -8.65 3.13 14.52
N GLN A 48 -7.50 3.73 14.82
CA GLN A 48 -7.43 4.94 15.65
C GLN A 48 -6.98 6.13 14.82
N ILE A 49 -7.70 7.24 14.97
CA ILE A 49 -7.40 8.51 14.30
C ILE A 49 -6.79 9.45 15.31
N TYR A 50 -5.60 9.93 14.98
CA TYR A 50 -4.83 10.86 15.77
C TYR A 50 -4.74 12.20 15.06
N GLU A 51 -4.68 13.28 15.84
CA GLU A 51 -4.38 14.64 15.37
C GLU A 51 -3.14 15.16 16.07
N VAL A 52 -2.23 15.75 15.30
CA VAL A 52 -1.04 16.40 15.83
C VAL A 52 -1.33 17.88 16.03
N GLU A 53 -1.42 18.31 17.28
CA GLU A 53 -1.63 19.70 17.66
C GLU A 53 -0.57 20.15 18.66
N HIS A 54 0.04 21.30 18.43
CA HIS A 54 0.97 21.94 19.39
C HIS A 54 2.09 21.04 19.93
N GLY A 55 2.56 20.06 19.14
CA GLY A 55 3.60 19.13 19.57
C GLY A 55 3.09 17.95 20.40
N GLU A 56 1.78 17.73 20.46
CA GLU A 56 1.16 16.56 21.09
C GLU A 56 0.31 15.77 20.09
N VAL A 57 0.13 14.47 20.36
CA VAL A 57 -0.67 13.55 19.55
C VAL A 57 -1.94 13.20 20.32
N LYS A 58 -3.06 13.81 19.93
CA LYS A 58 -4.38 13.60 20.54
C LYS A 58 -5.16 12.51 19.81
N LEU A 59 -5.83 11.65 20.57
CA LEU A 59 -6.71 10.63 20.00
C LEU A 59 -8.06 11.29 19.73
N ILE A 60 -8.48 11.32 18.47
CA ILE A 60 -9.76 11.93 18.06
C ILE A 60 -10.86 10.88 18.03
N LYS A 61 -10.56 9.71 17.47
CA LYS A 61 -11.54 8.66 17.26
C LYS A 61 -10.91 7.29 17.36
N GLU A 62 -11.62 6.36 17.98
CA GLU A 62 -11.29 4.95 17.97
C GLU A 62 -12.45 4.17 17.37
N ILE A 63 -12.13 3.26 16.47
CA ILE A 63 -13.09 2.44 15.74
C ILE A 63 -12.65 0.99 15.89
N GLU A 64 -13.46 0.19 16.57
CA GLU A 64 -13.25 -1.25 16.67
C GLU A 64 -13.98 -1.97 15.54
N LYS A 65 -13.33 -2.98 14.97
CA LYS A 65 -13.86 -3.83 13.90
C LYS A 65 -13.77 -5.29 14.30
N ALA A 66 -14.64 -6.10 13.70
CA ALA A 66 -14.71 -7.52 13.98
C ALA A 66 -13.40 -8.26 13.68
N LYS A 67 -12.61 -7.78 12.71
CA LYS A 67 -11.41 -8.45 12.20
C LYS A 67 -10.17 -7.56 12.24
N PRO A 68 -8.98 -8.11 12.55
CA PRO A 68 -7.70 -7.40 12.53
C PRO A 68 -7.42 -6.72 11.19
N ILE A 69 -7.00 -5.45 11.22
CA ILE A 69 -6.70 -4.69 10.00
C ILE A 69 -5.20 -4.67 9.76
N LYS A 70 -4.74 -5.17 8.61
CA LYS A 70 -3.31 -5.38 8.32
C LYS A 70 -2.64 -4.19 7.62
N CYS A 71 -3.36 -3.51 6.74
CA CYS A 71 -2.82 -2.45 5.90
C CYS A 71 -3.93 -1.52 5.40
N GLY A 72 -3.57 -0.30 4.98
CA GLY A 72 -4.52 0.63 4.40
C GLY A 72 -3.92 1.69 3.48
N THR A 73 -4.76 2.29 2.65
CA THR A 73 -4.36 3.35 1.71
C THR A 73 -5.48 4.36 1.47
N PHE A 74 -5.10 5.62 1.27
CA PHE A 74 -5.98 6.68 0.78
C PHE A 74 -5.82 6.93 -0.73
N GLY A 75 -4.90 6.25 -1.41
CA GLY A 75 -4.47 6.59 -2.77
C GLY A 75 -5.58 6.54 -3.83
N ALA A 76 -6.62 5.73 -3.60
CA ALA A 76 -7.79 5.62 -4.47
C ALA A 76 -8.97 6.52 -4.06
N SER A 77 -8.88 7.26 -2.96
CA SER A 77 -9.94 8.17 -2.52
C SER A 77 -9.71 9.58 -3.05
N SER A 78 -10.80 10.30 -3.33
CA SER A 78 -10.73 11.75 -3.58
C SER A 78 -10.31 12.52 -2.32
N LEU A 79 -9.73 13.71 -2.52
CA LEU A 79 -9.35 14.63 -1.44
C LEU A 79 -10.54 15.15 -0.63
N GLN A 80 -11.75 15.13 -1.20
CA GLN A 80 -12.97 15.54 -0.50
C GLN A 80 -13.47 14.42 0.42
N GLN A 81 -13.51 13.18 -0.07
CA GLN A 81 -14.08 12.04 0.67
C GLN A 81 -13.12 11.46 1.71
N ARG A 82 -11.82 11.41 1.40
CA ARG A 82 -10.76 10.86 2.27
C ARG A 82 -11.13 9.50 2.89
N HIS A 83 -11.73 8.64 2.08
CA HIS A 83 -12.05 7.28 2.48
C HIS A 83 -10.78 6.43 2.52
N ILE A 84 -10.66 5.58 3.53
CA ILE A 84 -9.53 4.66 3.64
C ILE A 84 -9.93 3.28 3.12
N ALA A 85 -9.18 2.77 2.15
CA ALA A 85 -9.23 1.36 1.78
C ALA A 85 -8.36 0.55 2.75
N THR A 86 -8.84 -0.60 3.20
CA THR A 86 -8.18 -1.46 4.19
C THR A 86 -8.24 -2.91 3.78
N GLY A 87 -7.16 -3.63 4.05
CA GLY A 87 -7.08 -5.08 3.95
C GLY A 87 -7.03 -5.71 5.34
N ASP A 88 -7.84 -6.74 5.57
CA ASP A 88 -7.89 -7.44 6.86
C ASP A 88 -7.26 -8.85 6.81
N PHE A 89 -7.20 -9.49 7.99
CA PHE A 89 -6.62 -10.82 8.17
C PHE A 89 -7.45 -11.95 7.56
N ASP A 90 -8.74 -11.72 7.33
CA ASP A 90 -9.61 -12.70 6.70
C ASP A 90 -9.60 -12.54 5.17
N GLY A 91 -8.91 -11.56 4.60
CA GLY A 91 -8.87 -11.36 3.15
C GLY A 91 -9.94 -10.41 2.62
N ASN A 92 -10.61 -9.64 3.47
CA ASN A 92 -11.59 -8.65 3.03
C ASN A 92 -10.91 -7.33 2.65
N LEU A 93 -11.39 -6.73 1.57
CA LEU A 93 -11.11 -5.36 1.20
C LEU A 93 -12.31 -4.50 1.62
N ASN A 94 -12.07 -3.51 2.48
CA ASN A 94 -13.11 -2.59 2.94
C ASN A 94 -12.70 -1.14 2.71
N ILE A 95 -13.62 -0.32 2.22
CA ILE A 95 -13.45 1.14 2.13
C ILE A 95 -14.33 1.80 3.19
N TRP A 96 -13.72 2.65 4.00
CA TRP A 96 -14.38 3.28 5.15
C TRP A 96 -14.45 4.78 5.00
N ASN A 97 -15.62 5.33 5.30
CA ASN A 97 -15.76 6.73 5.66
C ASN A 97 -15.37 6.90 7.14
N LEU A 98 -14.32 7.68 7.42
CA LEU A 98 -13.84 7.91 8.78
C LEU A 98 -14.83 8.74 9.62
N GLU A 99 -15.68 9.53 8.98
CA GLU A 99 -16.72 10.32 9.64
C GLU A 99 -17.87 9.44 10.11
N VAL A 100 -18.29 8.48 9.27
CA VAL A 100 -19.38 7.52 9.54
C VAL A 100 -18.85 6.08 9.38
N PRO A 101 -18.11 5.55 10.38
CA PRO A 101 -17.37 4.31 10.23
C PRO A 101 -18.20 3.06 10.47
N ASP A 102 -19.45 3.17 10.94
CA ASP A 102 -20.27 2.00 11.33
C ASP A 102 -20.57 1.09 10.13
N VAL A 103 -20.71 1.69 8.94
CA VAL A 103 -20.98 0.99 7.68
C VAL A 103 -19.84 1.28 6.70
N SER A 104 -19.32 0.25 6.05
CA SER A 104 -18.35 0.41 4.97
C SER A 104 -19.03 0.96 3.72
N VAL A 105 -18.32 1.84 3.02
CA VAL A 105 -18.75 2.37 1.72
C VAL A 105 -18.65 1.28 0.65
N TYR A 106 -17.66 0.40 0.80
CA TYR A 106 -17.42 -0.76 -0.06
C TYR A 106 -16.88 -1.90 0.79
N SER A 107 -17.32 -3.12 0.52
CA SER A 107 -16.82 -4.32 1.17
C SER A 107 -16.88 -5.47 0.18
N VAL A 108 -15.78 -6.22 0.06
CA VAL A 108 -15.73 -7.44 -0.75
C VAL A 108 -14.78 -8.45 -0.11
N LYS A 109 -15.12 -9.74 -0.23
CA LYS A 109 -14.20 -10.84 0.06
C LYS A 109 -13.18 -10.94 -1.07
N ALA A 110 -12.13 -10.12 -0.98
CA ALA A 110 -11.12 -9.99 -2.02
C ALA A 110 -10.28 -11.26 -2.17
N HIS A 111 -9.91 -11.86 -1.04
CA HIS A 111 -8.95 -12.95 -0.94
C HIS A 111 -9.41 -14.05 0.02
N LYS A 112 -8.80 -15.23 -0.11
CA LYS A 112 -9.10 -16.38 0.78
C LYS A 112 -8.34 -16.30 2.11
N GLU A 113 -7.23 -15.57 2.11
CA GLU A 113 -6.30 -15.39 3.21
C GLU A 113 -6.01 -13.90 3.41
N ILE A 114 -5.27 -13.56 4.47
CA ILE A 114 -4.84 -12.19 4.81
C ILE A 114 -4.41 -11.35 3.60
N VAL A 115 -4.88 -10.12 3.53
CA VAL A 115 -4.34 -9.09 2.64
C VAL A 115 -3.10 -8.50 3.30
N ASN A 116 -1.91 -8.87 2.81
CA ASN A 116 -0.65 -8.43 3.41
C ASN A 116 -0.34 -6.96 3.07
N SER A 117 -0.71 -6.55 1.86
CA SER A 117 -0.36 -5.25 1.28
C SER A 117 -1.48 -4.74 0.39
N ILE A 118 -1.63 -3.41 0.40
CA ILE A 118 -2.63 -2.68 -0.36
C ILE A 118 -1.99 -1.39 -0.86
N ASP A 119 -2.31 -1.00 -2.08
CA ASP A 119 -1.93 0.31 -2.63
C ASP A 119 -3.09 0.89 -3.45
N GLY A 120 -3.08 2.20 -3.69
CA GLY A 120 -4.15 2.91 -4.38
C GLY A 120 -3.61 4.02 -5.28
N VAL A 121 -4.30 4.29 -6.39
CA VAL A 121 -3.91 5.31 -7.36
C VAL A 121 -5.15 6.02 -7.92
N GLY A 122 -4.99 7.23 -8.47
CA GLY A 122 -6.02 7.95 -9.21
C GLY A 122 -7.03 8.73 -8.35
N GLY A 123 -6.98 8.61 -7.02
CA GLY A 123 -7.90 9.31 -6.12
C GLY A 123 -7.43 10.72 -5.71
N LEU A 124 -6.19 10.84 -5.24
CA LEU A 124 -5.68 12.07 -4.60
C LEU A 124 -5.19 13.14 -5.60
N GLY A 125 -5.60 13.05 -6.87
CA GLY A 125 -4.96 13.79 -7.97
C GLY A 125 -3.53 13.31 -8.26
N ILE A 126 -3.19 12.11 -7.77
CA ILE A 126 -1.90 11.45 -7.99
C ILE A 126 -2.17 10.24 -8.89
N GLY A 127 -1.61 10.30 -10.10
CA GLY A 127 -1.85 9.34 -11.15
C GLY A 127 -3.06 9.71 -12.02
N ASP A 128 -2.94 9.45 -13.31
CA ASP A 128 -3.99 9.67 -14.29
C ASP A 128 -4.92 8.44 -14.36
N GLY A 129 -6.20 8.68 -14.65
CA GLY A 129 -7.21 7.66 -14.86
C GLY A 129 -8.15 7.43 -13.68
N ALA A 130 -8.98 6.40 -13.78
CA ALA A 130 -9.92 6.06 -12.71
C ALA A 130 -9.20 5.62 -11.42
N PRO A 131 -9.82 5.86 -10.25
CA PRO A 131 -9.29 5.37 -9.00
C PRO A 131 -9.32 3.84 -8.94
N GLU A 132 -8.18 3.24 -8.60
CA GLU A 132 -8.05 1.80 -8.45
C GLU A 132 -7.26 1.45 -7.18
N ILE A 133 -7.55 0.26 -6.66
CA ILE A 133 -6.91 -0.32 -5.48
C ILE A 133 -6.29 -1.65 -5.91
N VAL A 134 -5.04 -1.90 -5.50
CA VAL A 134 -4.40 -3.21 -5.66
C VAL A 134 -4.25 -3.86 -4.29
N THR A 135 -4.56 -5.15 -4.22
CA THR A 135 -4.40 -5.97 -3.01
C THR A 135 -3.50 -7.16 -3.31
N GLY A 136 -2.55 -7.44 -2.42
CA GLY A 136 -1.71 -8.63 -2.44
C GLY A 136 -1.94 -9.47 -1.20
N SER A 137 -2.15 -10.77 -1.39
CA SER A 137 -2.52 -11.69 -0.30
C SER A 137 -1.58 -12.88 -0.18
N ARG A 138 -1.62 -13.48 1.01
CA ARG A 138 -1.04 -14.80 1.29
C ARG A 138 -1.63 -15.93 0.46
N ASP A 139 -2.82 -15.75 -0.12
CA ASP A 139 -3.37 -16.72 -1.08
C ASP A 139 -2.61 -16.77 -2.41
N GLY A 140 -1.62 -15.88 -2.58
CA GLY A 140 -0.72 -15.79 -3.71
C GLY A 140 -1.31 -15.16 -4.95
N THR A 141 -2.45 -14.50 -4.81
CA THR A 141 -3.04 -13.69 -5.87
C THR A 141 -2.83 -12.21 -5.59
N VAL A 142 -2.72 -11.45 -6.68
CA VAL A 142 -2.76 -10.00 -6.67
C VAL A 142 -3.97 -9.56 -7.47
N LYS A 143 -4.81 -8.71 -6.89
CA LYS A 143 -6.07 -8.28 -7.51
C LYS A 143 -6.13 -6.77 -7.59
N VAL A 144 -6.66 -6.27 -8.69
CA VAL A 144 -6.95 -4.84 -8.87
C VAL A 144 -8.45 -4.64 -8.82
N TRP A 145 -8.87 -3.57 -8.15
CA TRP A 145 -10.25 -3.26 -7.85
C TRP A 145 -10.56 -1.84 -8.29
N ASP A 146 -11.67 -1.68 -9.00
CA ASP A 146 -12.31 -0.38 -9.18
C ASP A 146 -13.42 -0.26 -8.11
N PRO A 147 -13.35 0.70 -7.18
CA PRO A 147 -14.39 0.89 -6.16
C PRO A 147 -15.81 1.11 -6.70
N ARG A 148 -15.95 1.46 -7.99
CA ARG A 148 -17.23 1.66 -8.68
C ARG A 148 -17.80 0.33 -9.19
N GLN A 149 -16.96 -0.70 -9.37
CA GLN A 149 -17.35 -2.05 -9.73
C GLN A 149 -17.51 -2.92 -8.48
N LYS A 150 -18.72 -3.44 -8.28
CA LYS A 150 -19.03 -4.29 -7.12
C LYS A 150 -18.62 -5.74 -7.35
N ASP A 151 -18.23 -6.40 -6.27
CA ASP A 151 -18.06 -7.84 -6.10
C ASP A 151 -17.01 -8.54 -7.00
N SER A 152 -16.37 -7.82 -7.92
CA SER A 152 -15.43 -8.40 -8.89
C SER A 152 -14.22 -7.48 -9.11
N PRO A 153 -13.00 -8.06 -9.15
CA PRO A 153 -11.80 -7.30 -9.50
C PRO A 153 -11.77 -7.01 -11.00
N VAL A 154 -11.15 -5.90 -11.38
CA VAL A 154 -10.89 -5.56 -12.80
C VAL A 154 -9.73 -6.36 -13.38
N ALA A 155 -8.81 -6.80 -12.52
CA ALA A 155 -7.69 -7.65 -12.91
C ALA A 155 -7.38 -8.67 -11.80
N ASN A 156 -7.09 -9.90 -12.21
CA ASN A 156 -6.61 -10.97 -11.34
C ASN A 156 -5.27 -11.48 -11.87
N MET A 157 -4.20 -11.30 -11.09
CA MET A 157 -2.89 -11.85 -11.38
C MET A 157 -2.69 -13.04 -10.44
N GLU A 158 -2.69 -14.23 -11.02
CA GLU A 158 -2.46 -15.49 -10.32
C GLU A 158 -1.43 -16.33 -11.07
N PRO A 159 -0.70 -17.21 -10.37
CA PRO A 159 0.23 -18.13 -11.00
C PRO A 159 -0.50 -19.07 -11.99
N GLY A 160 0.20 -19.48 -13.05
CA GLY A 160 -0.37 -20.36 -14.07
C GLY A 160 -0.77 -21.73 -13.50
N GLU A 161 -1.63 -22.46 -14.21
CA GLU A 161 -2.07 -23.79 -13.78
C GLU A 161 -0.87 -24.72 -13.54
N GLY A 162 -0.68 -25.16 -12.28
CA GLY A 162 0.42 -26.04 -11.87
C GLY A 162 1.57 -25.34 -11.12
N GLU A 163 1.60 -24.02 -11.07
CA GLU A 163 2.56 -23.29 -10.25
C GLU A 163 2.11 -23.19 -8.78
N ALA A 164 3.05 -23.34 -7.86
CA ALA A 164 2.76 -23.24 -6.43
C ALA A 164 2.42 -21.80 -6.05
N LYS A 165 1.29 -21.60 -5.37
CA LYS A 165 0.90 -20.30 -4.81
C LYS A 165 1.92 -19.84 -3.77
N ARG A 166 2.40 -18.61 -3.94
CA ARG A 166 3.42 -17.98 -3.07
C ARG A 166 2.84 -16.82 -2.32
N ASP A 167 3.31 -16.60 -1.10
CA ASP A 167 2.78 -15.54 -0.25
C ASP A 167 3.18 -14.16 -0.81
N CYS A 168 2.20 -13.36 -1.24
CA CYS A 168 2.46 -12.01 -1.72
C CYS A 168 2.57 -11.06 -0.52
N TRP A 169 3.76 -10.48 -0.32
CA TRP A 169 4.04 -9.63 0.83
C TRP A 169 3.83 -8.15 0.56
N THR A 170 3.97 -7.74 -0.70
CA THR A 170 3.95 -6.32 -1.06
C THR A 170 3.43 -6.11 -2.47
N VAL A 171 2.64 -5.06 -2.64
CA VAL A 171 2.18 -4.57 -3.93
C VAL A 171 2.40 -3.07 -4.01
N ALA A 172 2.63 -2.56 -5.22
CA ALA A 172 2.50 -1.14 -5.48
C ALA A 172 2.06 -0.86 -6.90
N PHE A 173 1.33 0.24 -7.04
CA PHE A 173 1.07 0.83 -8.34
C PHE A 173 2.31 1.55 -8.86
N GLY A 174 2.41 1.57 -10.18
CA GLY A 174 3.50 2.14 -10.90
C GLY A 174 3.09 2.66 -12.27
N HIS A 175 3.91 3.55 -12.82
CA HIS A 175 3.79 4.06 -14.18
C HIS A 175 2.49 4.81 -14.52
N ALA A 176 1.69 5.23 -13.54
CA ALA A 176 0.42 5.94 -13.77
C ALA A 176 0.56 7.40 -14.26
N PHE A 177 1.50 7.70 -15.15
CA PHE A 177 1.72 9.03 -15.72
C PHE A 177 0.76 9.35 -16.89
N ASN A 178 -0.02 8.37 -17.33
CA ASN A 178 -1.11 8.53 -18.29
C ASN A 178 -2.24 7.53 -17.92
N ASP A 179 -3.44 7.73 -18.49
CA ASP A 179 -4.60 6.86 -18.24
C ASP A 179 -4.40 5.39 -18.69
N GLN A 180 -3.32 5.10 -19.42
CA GLN A 180 -3.21 3.90 -20.26
C GLN A 180 -2.05 2.97 -19.87
N ASP A 181 -0.98 3.50 -19.32
CA ASP A 181 0.16 2.79 -18.79
C ASP A 181 -0.03 2.73 -17.29
N ARG A 182 -0.53 1.59 -16.82
CA ARG A 182 -0.61 1.32 -15.38
C ARG A 182 0.03 -0.03 -15.15
N CYS A 183 1.02 -0.03 -14.26
CA CYS A 183 1.73 -1.24 -13.89
C CYS A 183 1.49 -1.55 -12.42
N VAL A 184 1.46 -2.83 -12.10
CA VAL A 184 1.43 -3.34 -10.73
C VAL A 184 2.69 -4.15 -10.51
N CYS A 185 3.43 -3.80 -9.47
CA CYS A 185 4.60 -4.58 -9.06
C CYS A 185 4.25 -5.35 -7.78
N ALA A 186 4.46 -6.66 -7.81
CA ALA A 186 4.18 -7.57 -6.71
C ALA A 186 5.46 -8.25 -6.25
N GLY A 187 5.67 -8.31 -4.94
CA GLY A 187 6.79 -9.00 -4.30
C GLY A 187 6.32 -10.16 -3.44
N TYR A 188 7.02 -11.29 -3.55
CA TYR A 188 6.67 -12.56 -2.89
C TYR A 188 7.71 -12.99 -1.85
N ASP A 189 7.34 -13.98 -1.04
CA ASP A 189 8.13 -14.56 0.06
C ASP A 189 9.46 -15.21 -0.38
N ASN A 190 9.49 -15.82 -1.56
CA ASN A 190 10.68 -16.46 -2.15
C ASN A 190 11.66 -15.45 -2.80
N GLY A 191 11.30 -14.17 -2.81
CA GLY A 191 12.08 -13.12 -3.43
C GLY A 191 11.71 -12.82 -4.88
N ASP A 192 10.64 -13.43 -5.41
CA ASP A 192 10.14 -13.08 -6.73
C ASP A 192 9.55 -11.67 -6.71
N ILE A 193 9.86 -10.93 -7.76
CA ILE A 193 9.27 -9.63 -8.05
C ILE A 193 8.72 -9.73 -9.46
N LYS A 194 7.42 -9.53 -9.59
CA LYS A 194 6.72 -9.57 -10.88
C LYS A 194 6.11 -8.20 -11.15
N LEU A 195 6.41 -7.65 -12.31
CA LEU A 195 5.84 -6.40 -12.81
C LEU A 195 4.82 -6.72 -13.90
N PHE A 196 3.56 -6.44 -13.62
CA PHE A 196 2.43 -6.66 -14.50
C PHE A 196 2.00 -5.34 -15.14
N ASP A 197 1.66 -5.40 -16.42
CA ASP A 197 1.02 -4.34 -17.17
C ASP A 197 -0.48 -4.57 -17.20
N LEU A 198 -1.25 -3.64 -16.67
CA LEU A 198 -2.70 -3.76 -16.60
C LEU A 198 -3.38 -3.53 -17.94
N ARG A 199 -2.73 -2.84 -18.89
CA ARG A 199 -3.31 -2.61 -20.21
C ARG A 199 -3.33 -3.88 -21.05
N ASN A 200 -2.19 -4.55 -21.09
CA ASN A 200 -2.01 -5.75 -21.89
C ASN A 200 -2.25 -7.04 -21.09
N MET A 201 -2.50 -6.91 -19.78
CA MET A 201 -2.64 -8.03 -18.84
C MET A 201 -1.49 -9.02 -18.96
N SER A 202 -0.27 -8.50 -19.09
CA SER A 202 0.94 -9.29 -19.33
C SER A 202 2.03 -9.00 -18.31
N LEU A 203 2.86 -10.02 -18.06
CA LEU A 203 4.07 -9.88 -17.26
C LEU A 203 5.11 -9.12 -18.08
N ARG A 204 5.44 -7.88 -17.68
CA ARG A 204 6.48 -7.06 -18.33
C ARG A 204 7.88 -7.45 -17.85
N TRP A 205 8.03 -7.80 -16.58
CA TRP A 205 9.34 -8.09 -16.01
C TRP A 205 9.25 -8.99 -14.78
N GLU A 206 10.24 -9.85 -14.63
CA GLU A 206 10.39 -10.73 -13.47
C GLU A 206 11.85 -10.80 -13.02
N THR A 207 12.07 -10.77 -11.70
CA THR A 207 13.37 -11.08 -11.11
C THR A 207 13.21 -11.82 -9.80
N ASN A 208 14.26 -12.53 -9.37
CA ASN A 208 14.32 -13.17 -8.07
C ASN A 208 15.51 -12.63 -7.26
N ILE A 209 15.25 -12.06 -6.08
CA ILE A 209 16.27 -11.53 -5.18
C ILE A 209 16.70 -12.52 -4.08
N ARG A 210 16.28 -13.79 -4.17
CA ARG A 210 16.55 -14.93 -3.26
C ARG A 210 16.08 -14.80 -1.82
N ASN A 211 15.65 -13.63 -1.41
CA ASN A 211 15.10 -13.32 -0.09
C ASN A 211 13.75 -12.64 -0.27
N GLY A 212 12.80 -12.88 0.64
CA GLY A 212 11.46 -12.32 0.54
C GLY A 212 11.43 -10.80 0.43
N VAL A 213 10.58 -10.31 -0.46
CA VAL A 213 10.53 -8.91 -0.86
C VAL A 213 9.67 -8.15 0.15
N ARG A 214 10.25 -7.14 0.80
CA ARG A 214 9.53 -6.26 1.71
C ARG A 214 9.34 -4.87 1.10
N PRO A 215 8.21 -4.19 1.40
CA PRO A 215 7.96 -2.86 0.89
C PRO A 215 9.00 -1.87 1.43
N THR A 216 9.41 -0.93 0.58
CA THR A 216 9.95 0.36 1.03
C THR A 216 9.22 1.48 0.32
N GLU A 217 8.64 2.39 1.09
CA GLU A 217 7.98 3.60 0.58
C GLU A 217 9.07 4.57 0.09
N ASP A 218 9.12 4.86 -1.22
CA ASP A 218 9.77 6.06 -1.72
C ASP A 218 8.70 7.13 -1.97
N THR A 219 8.76 8.22 -1.21
CA THR A 219 7.83 9.35 -1.29
C THR A 219 8.30 10.40 -2.29
N ASN A 220 9.52 10.29 -2.83
CA ASN A 220 10.08 11.28 -3.74
C ASN A 220 10.12 10.76 -5.17
N GLY A 221 9.16 11.20 -5.99
CA GLY A 221 9.20 11.03 -7.45
C GLY A 221 10.35 11.75 -8.18
N ARG A 222 11.50 12.00 -7.53
CA ARG A 222 12.65 12.73 -8.06
C ARG A 222 14.02 12.26 -7.53
N GLY A 223 14.16 11.00 -7.10
CA GLY A 223 15.45 10.45 -6.63
C GLY A 223 15.95 9.28 -7.50
N PRO A 224 17.27 9.15 -7.76
CA PRO A 224 17.79 7.94 -8.40
C PRO A 224 17.62 6.74 -7.47
N ALA A 225 17.25 5.59 -8.05
CA ALA A 225 17.04 4.34 -7.33
C ALA A 225 18.20 4.01 -6.35
N PRO A 226 17.89 3.56 -5.11
CA PRO A 226 18.93 3.18 -4.17
C PRO A 226 19.74 1.99 -4.72
N ARG A 227 21.07 2.16 -4.81
CA ARG A 227 21.98 1.05 -5.14
C ARG A 227 21.99 0.03 -4.00
N LEU A 228 21.36 -1.12 -4.21
CA LEU A 228 21.31 -2.21 -3.24
C LEU A 228 22.64 -2.98 -3.18
N LYS A 229 23.49 -2.64 -2.21
CA LYS A 229 24.58 -3.52 -1.75
C LYS A 229 24.27 -4.00 -0.33
N GLY A 230 23.96 -5.30 -0.17
CA GLY A 230 23.73 -5.92 1.15
C GLY A 230 23.11 -7.31 1.07
N LYS A 231 23.32 -8.13 2.12
CA LYS A 231 22.77 -9.50 2.28
C LYS A 231 21.25 -9.54 2.55
N CYS A 232 20.63 -8.37 2.78
CA CYS A 232 19.19 -8.16 2.86
C CYS A 232 18.85 -7.09 1.79
N LYS A 233 18.05 -7.44 0.78
CA LYS A 233 17.72 -6.55 -0.34
C LYS A 233 16.29 -6.07 -0.18
N SER A 234 16.11 -4.91 0.42
CA SER A 234 14.86 -4.15 0.40
C SER A 234 14.74 -3.44 -0.95
N LEU A 235 13.87 -3.89 -1.86
CA LEU A 235 13.67 -3.18 -3.13
C LEU A 235 12.54 -2.16 -2.96
N ALA A 236 12.81 -0.90 -3.32
CA ALA A 236 11.76 0.09 -3.50
C ALA A 236 10.84 -0.33 -4.64
N ILE A 237 9.67 -0.81 -4.25
CA ILE A 237 8.59 -1.11 -5.18
C ILE A 237 7.73 0.15 -5.30
N LYS A 238 8.31 1.16 -5.94
CA LYS A 238 7.61 2.15 -6.77
C LYS A 238 8.52 2.30 -7.98
N PRO A 239 8.00 2.34 -9.22
CA PRO A 239 8.86 2.26 -10.39
C PRO A 239 9.65 3.56 -10.51
N PHE A 240 10.88 3.53 -10.05
CA PHE A 240 11.95 4.03 -10.87
C PHE A 240 12.45 2.88 -11.74
N LEU A 241 12.80 3.24 -12.99
CA LEU A 241 13.44 2.45 -14.06
C LEU A 241 12.43 2.08 -15.16
N PHE A 242 12.46 2.65 -16.37
CA PHE A 242 13.64 2.99 -17.18
C PHE A 242 13.43 4.29 -18.00
N THR A 243 14.24 5.33 -17.78
CA THR A 243 14.77 6.11 -18.92
C THR A 243 16.05 5.42 -19.36
N GLN A 244 15.93 4.41 -20.21
CA GLN A 244 17.05 4.03 -21.07
C GLN A 244 16.85 4.75 -22.39
N SER A 245 17.32 6.00 -22.45
CA SER A 245 17.62 6.64 -23.72
C SER A 245 18.99 7.31 -23.63
N LEU A 246 19.96 6.65 -24.27
CA LEU A 246 21.10 7.23 -24.99
C LEU A 246 22.07 8.12 -24.20
N ILE A 247 23.14 7.49 -23.70
CA ILE A 247 24.47 8.11 -23.74
C ILE A 247 25.41 7.05 -24.34
N ASN A 248 25.75 7.24 -25.61
CA ASN A 248 27.07 6.91 -26.12
C ASN A 248 28.08 7.87 -25.49
#